data_AF-D7GNT9-F1
#
_entry.id   AF-D7GNT9-F1
#
_cell.length_a   1.000
_cell.length_b   1.000
_cell.length_c   1.000
_cell.angle_alpha   90.00
_cell.angle_beta   90.00
_cell.angle_gamma   90.00
#
_symmetry.space_group_name_H-M   'P 1'
#
loop_
_entity.id
_entity.type
_entity.pdbx_description
1 polymer ?
#
loop_
_entity_poly.entity_id
_entity_poly.type
_entity_poly.pdbx_seq_one_letter_code
_entity_poly.pdbx_strand_id
1 'polypeptide(L)'
;MVARIPNLELLLYKAQQALAHDPDFVQKIAEIKENDSRKKVYLDFSVECFSQIWGSTCTGFDVTEAGEPVMAGSAMTEEYTTIVHEKTTDTYCVFFGDRPCYKVDNPSNEFYEDMKKRQMASLSRAKNRY
;
A
#
# COMPACT_ATOMS: atom_id res chain seq x y z
N MET A 1 -2.61 22.19 -7.70
CA MET A 1 -2.57 21.08 -8.68
C MET A 1 -3.79 20.22 -8.39
N VAL A 2 -4.55 19.78 -9.38
CA VAL A 2 -5.71 18.90 -9.14
C VAL A 2 -5.21 17.46 -9.12
N ALA A 3 -5.48 16.72 -8.05
CA ALA A 3 -5.11 15.31 -7.95
C ALA A 3 -5.77 14.50 -9.08
N ARG A 4 -5.00 13.65 -9.77
CA ARG A 4 -5.52 12.81 -10.83
C ARG A 4 -6.40 11.72 -10.21
N ILE A 5 -7.62 11.57 -10.69
CA ILE A 5 -8.51 10.50 -10.23
C ILE A 5 -7.84 9.14 -10.54
N PRO A 6 -7.68 8.26 -9.54
CA PRO A 6 -7.03 6.97 -9.72
C PRO A 6 -7.91 6.01 -10.51
N ASN A 7 -7.27 5.17 -11.33
CA ASN A 7 -7.92 4.03 -11.98
C ASN A 7 -7.78 2.82 -11.04
N LEU A 8 -8.84 2.52 -10.29
CA LEU A 8 -8.81 1.52 -9.22
C LEU A 8 -8.56 0.10 -9.76
N GLU A 9 -9.08 -0.22 -10.94
CA GLU A 9 -8.88 -1.50 -11.60
C GLU A 9 -7.41 -1.70 -11.98
N LEU A 10 -6.76 -0.66 -12.50
CA LEU A 10 -5.34 -0.69 -12.81
C LEU A 10 -4.48 -0.80 -11.55
N LEU A 11 -4.84 -0.11 -10.47
CA LEU A 11 -4.13 -0.21 -9.19
C LEU A 11 -4.26 -1.59 -8.56
N LEU A 12 -5.46 -2.17 -8.58
CA LEU A 12 -5.69 -3.54 -8.16
C LEU A 12 -4.84 -4.52 -8.98
N TYR A 13 -4.81 -4.38 -10.31
CA TYR A 13 -3.98 -5.22 -11.17
C TYR A 13 -2.48 -5.10 -10.84
N LYS A 14 -1.98 -3.87 -10.63
CA LYS A 14 -0.59 -3.65 -10.21
C LYS A 14 -0.28 -4.29 -8.86
N ALA A 15 -1.20 -4.21 -7.90
CA ALA A 15 -1.04 -4.86 -6.59
C ALA A 15 -0.98 -6.38 -6.72
N GLN A 16 -1.88 -6.97 -7.51
CA GLN A 16 -1.88 -8.41 -7.80
C GLN A 16 -0.57 -8.86 -8.45
N GLN A 17 -0.06 -8.10 -9.42
CA GLN A 17 1.21 -8.41 -10.07
C GLN A 17 2.38 -8.30 -9.09
N ALA A 18 2.41 -7.26 -8.26
CA ALA A 18 3.45 -7.08 -7.24
C ALA A 18 3.47 -8.24 -6.24
N LEU A 19 2.30 -8.61 -5.69
CA LEU A 19 2.18 -9.73 -4.75
C LEU A 19 2.51 -11.08 -5.39
N ALA A 20 2.14 -11.30 -6.66
CA ALA A 20 2.47 -12.54 -7.36
C ALA A 20 3.98 -12.74 -7.58
N HIS A 21 4.76 -11.66 -7.59
CA HIS A 21 6.22 -11.69 -7.71
C HIS A 21 6.96 -11.56 -6.37
N ASP A 22 6.22 -11.46 -5.26
CA ASP A 22 6.77 -11.30 -3.93
C ASP A 22 6.98 -12.69 -3.27
N PRO A 23 8.24 -13.10 -3.01
CA PRO A 23 8.53 -14.41 -2.44
C PRO A 23 7.84 -14.67 -1.11
N ASP A 24 7.74 -13.66 -0.24
CA ASP A 24 7.12 -13.80 1.09
C ASP A 24 5.63 -14.09 0.96
N PHE A 25 4.96 -13.41 0.02
CA PHE A 25 3.54 -13.63 -0.26
C PHE A 25 3.30 -15.01 -0.88
N VAL A 26 4.12 -15.41 -1.85
CA VAL A 26 4.03 -16.73 -2.49
C VAL A 26 4.21 -17.85 -1.46
N GLN A 27 5.15 -17.68 -0.52
CA GLN A 27 5.36 -18.63 0.57
C GLN A 27 4.15 -18.71 1.51
N LYS A 28 3.58 -17.56 1.96
CA LYS A 28 2.37 -17.54 2.80
C LYS A 28 1.21 -18.31 2.15
N ILE A 29 1.01 -18.13 0.84
CA ILE A 29 -0.04 -18.86 0.10
C ILE A 29 0.22 -20.37 0.05
N ALA A 30 1.49 -20.78 -0.10
CA ALA A 30 1.85 -22.19 -0.07
C ALA A 30 1.58 -22.81 1.31
N GLU A 31 1.94 -22.12 2.39
CA GLU A 31 1.69 -22.56 3.77
C GLU A 31 0.18 -22.69 4.08
N ILE A 32 -0.63 -21.73 3.62
CA ILE A 32 -2.10 -21.83 3.74
C ILE A 32 -2.62 -23.05 2.99
N LYS A 33 -2.11 -23.31 1.79
CA LYS A 33 -2.52 -24.45 0.96
C LYS A 33 -2.14 -25.80 1.59
N GLU A 34 -1.02 -25.89 2.30
CA GLU A 34 -0.62 -27.12 2.99
C GLU A 34 -1.46 -27.38 4.25
N ASN A 35 -1.80 -26.32 4.98
CA ASN A 35 -2.61 -26.41 6.20
C ASN A 35 -4.11 -26.55 5.93
N ASP A 36 -4.57 -26.17 4.74
CA ASP A 36 -5.98 -26.24 4.35
C ASP A 36 -6.26 -27.46 3.47
N SER A 37 -7.21 -28.29 3.92
CA SER A 37 -7.72 -29.44 3.15
C SER A 37 -8.32 -29.08 1.78
N ARG A 38 -8.57 -27.78 1.51
CA ARG A 38 -9.02 -27.27 0.21
C ARG A 38 -7.90 -27.30 -0.82
N LYS A 39 -8.16 -27.96 -1.96
CA LYS A 39 -7.20 -28.05 -3.10
C LYS A 39 -6.81 -26.70 -3.74
N LYS A 40 -7.59 -25.63 -3.51
CA LYS A 40 -7.38 -24.30 -4.09
C LYS A 40 -7.52 -23.22 -3.02
N VAL A 41 -6.53 -22.35 -2.95
CA VAL A 41 -6.58 -21.09 -2.21
C VAL A 41 -7.21 -20.05 -3.13
N TYR A 42 -8.24 -19.36 -2.64
CA TYR A 42 -8.86 -18.24 -3.32
C TYR A 42 -8.37 -16.96 -2.66
N LEU A 43 -7.92 -16.01 -3.48
CA LEU A 43 -7.55 -14.67 -3.02
C LEU A 43 -8.80 -13.79 -3.06
N ASP A 44 -9.00 -12.99 -2.02
CA ASP A 44 -10.06 -11.99 -1.97
C ASP A 44 -9.45 -10.61 -1.77
N PHE A 45 -9.81 -9.67 -2.63
CA PHE A 45 -9.26 -8.32 -2.64
C PHE A 45 -10.34 -7.31 -2.32
N SER A 46 -10.00 -6.34 -1.47
CA SER A 46 -10.79 -5.12 -1.28
C SER A 46 -9.93 -3.89 -1.52
N VAL A 47 -10.57 -2.80 -1.96
CA VAL A 47 -9.89 -1.55 -2.29
C VAL A 47 -10.56 -0.42 -1.55
N GLU A 48 -9.78 0.34 -0.79
CA GLU A 48 -10.19 1.59 -0.18
C GLU A 48 -9.43 2.74 -0.83
N CYS A 49 -10.13 3.83 -1.19
CA CYS A 49 -9.52 5.00 -1.83
C CYS A 49 -10.04 6.28 -1.19
N PHE A 50 -9.13 7.19 -0.86
CA PHE A 50 -9.45 8.49 -0.27
C PHE A 50 -8.42 9.55 -0.67
N SER A 51 -8.82 10.82 -0.63
CA SER A 51 -7.89 11.94 -0.80
C SER A 51 -7.11 12.19 0.51
N GLN A 52 -5.82 12.51 0.38
CA GLN A 52 -4.94 12.87 1.48
C GLN A 52 -4.08 14.10 1.11
N ILE A 53 -3.88 15.00 2.06
CA ILE A 53 -3.04 16.18 1.87
C ILE A 53 -1.65 15.93 2.45
N TRP A 54 -0.63 16.28 1.67
CA TRP A 54 0.78 16.17 2.01
C TRP A 54 1.43 17.55 2.13
N GLY A 55 2.31 17.75 3.10
CA GLY A 55 3.07 19.01 3.24
C GLY A 55 4.26 19.17 2.28
N SER A 56 4.37 18.31 1.27
CA SER A 56 5.50 18.24 0.33
C SER A 56 5.02 17.96 -1.09
N THR A 57 5.74 18.50 -2.08
CA THR A 57 5.49 18.19 -3.50
C THR A 57 5.85 16.75 -3.89
N CYS A 58 6.62 16.02 -3.06
CA CYS A 58 6.89 14.60 -3.28
C CYS A 58 5.84 13.67 -2.64
N THR A 59 4.79 14.21 -2.02
CA THR A 59 3.73 13.44 -1.34
C THR A 59 4.29 12.51 -0.26
N GLY A 60 3.86 11.26 -0.19
CA GLY A 60 4.39 10.25 0.72
C GLY A 60 5.74 9.64 0.28
N PHE A 61 6.30 10.01 -0.87
CA PHE A 61 7.60 9.53 -1.35
C PHE A 61 8.73 10.45 -0.87
N ASP A 62 9.01 10.40 0.42
CA ASP A 62 9.97 11.28 1.10
C ASP A 62 11.41 10.75 1.13
N VAL A 63 11.65 9.52 0.68
CA VAL A 63 12.97 8.91 0.55
C VAL A 63 13.18 8.24 -0.82
N THR A 64 14.43 8.20 -1.28
CA THR A 64 14.86 7.50 -2.49
C THR A 64 14.94 5.98 -2.24
N GLU A 65 15.17 5.20 -3.30
CA GLU A 65 15.43 3.76 -3.18
C GLU A 65 16.64 3.44 -2.30
N ALA A 66 17.62 4.36 -2.22
CA ALA A 66 18.78 4.25 -1.34
C ALA A 66 18.47 4.67 0.12
N GLY A 67 17.25 5.13 0.42
CA GLY A 67 16.85 5.61 1.73
C GLY A 67 17.25 7.06 2.03
N GLU A 68 17.74 7.80 1.04
CA GLU A 68 18.13 9.20 1.20
C GLU A 68 16.90 10.12 1.09
N PRO A 69 16.84 11.25 1.82
CA PRO A 69 15.71 12.18 1.71
C PRO A 69 15.54 12.72 0.28
N VAL A 70 14.30 12.75 -0.22
CA VAL A 70 13.98 13.33 -1.52
C VAL A 70 14.01 14.85 -1.44
N MET A 71 14.70 15.52 -2.38
CA MET A 71 14.61 16.97 -2.54
C MET A 71 13.25 17.34 -3.15
N ALA A 72 12.40 18.00 -2.36
CA ALA A 72 11.05 18.42 -2.75
C ALA A 72 10.71 19.82 -2.21
N GLY A 73 9.72 20.46 -2.82
CA GLY A 73 9.20 21.75 -2.36
C GLY A 73 8.27 21.59 -1.16
N SER A 74 8.27 22.58 -0.27
CA SER A 74 7.28 22.68 0.80
C SER A 74 5.99 23.28 0.25
N ALA A 75 5.01 22.42 0.00
CA ALA A 75 3.70 22.82 -0.52
C ALA A 75 2.64 21.81 -0.10
N MET A 76 1.45 22.31 0.26
CA MET A 76 0.28 21.48 0.51
C MET A 76 -0.18 20.86 -0.81
N THR A 77 0.02 19.55 -0.94
CA THR A 77 -0.23 18.77 -2.14
C THR A 77 -1.29 17.73 -1.84
N GLU A 78 -2.45 17.85 -2.49
CA GLU A 78 -3.50 16.84 -2.43
C GLU A 78 -3.15 15.70 -3.38
N GLU A 79 -3.23 14.46 -2.90
CA GLU A 79 -3.03 13.25 -3.70
C GLU A 79 -3.93 12.11 -3.19
N TYR A 80 -4.41 11.26 -4.10
CA TYR A 80 -5.21 10.10 -3.70
C TYR A 80 -4.34 9.02 -3.06
N THR A 81 -4.81 8.45 -1.96
CA THR A 81 -4.26 7.24 -1.36
C THR A 81 -5.18 6.08 -1.67
N THR A 82 -4.63 4.99 -2.19
CA THR A 82 -5.38 3.76 -2.47
C THR A 82 -4.74 2.60 -1.71
N ILE A 83 -5.54 1.86 -0.97
CA ILE A 83 -5.13 0.72 -0.18
C ILE A 83 -5.81 -0.51 -0.76
N VAL A 84 -5.02 -1.44 -1.26
CA VAL A 84 -5.48 -2.76 -1.71
C VAL A 84 -5.20 -3.75 -0.59
N HIS A 85 -6.25 -4.37 -0.07
CA HIS A 85 -6.17 -5.39 0.98
C HIS A 85 -6.44 -6.76 0.37
N GLU A 86 -5.45 -7.65 0.40
CA GLU A 86 -5.59 -9.07 0.15
C GLU A 86 -5.95 -9.76 1.46
N LYS A 87 -7.20 -10.23 1.57
CA LYS A 87 -7.78 -10.70 2.83
C LYS A 87 -7.31 -12.10 3.24
N THR A 88 -6.84 -12.91 2.30
CA THR A 88 -6.46 -14.30 2.58
C THR A 88 -5.15 -14.37 3.36
N THR A 89 -4.18 -13.50 3.07
CA THR A 89 -2.90 -13.38 3.80
C THR A 89 -2.83 -12.18 4.73
N ASP A 90 -3.90 -11.38 4.80
CA ASP A 90 -3.96 -10.10 5.49
C ASP A 90 -2.80 -9.16 5.11
N THR A 91 -2.53 -9.07 3.81
CA THR A 91 -1.47 -8.25 3.23
C THR A 91 -2.05 -7.03 2.55
N TYR A 92 -1.43 -5.87 2.75
CA TYR A 92 -1.90 -4.60 2.22
C TYR A 92 -0.86 -4.00 1.27
N CYS A 93 -1.31 -3.42 0.15
CA CYS A 93 -0.50 -2.62 -0.75
C CYS A 93 -1.02 -1.18 -0.75
N VAL A 94 -0.16 -0.24 -0.38
CA VAL A 94 -0.49 1.19 -0.32
C VAL A 94 0.09 1.92 -1.52
N PHE A 95 -0.76 2.72 -2.17
CA PHE A 95 -0.43 3.54 -3.33
C PHE A 95 -0.69 5.01 -3.01
N PHE A 96 0.18 5.89 -3.50
CA PHE A 96 -0.06 7.32 -3.53
C PHE A 96 -0.12 7.77 -5.00
N GLY A 97 -1.25 8.36 -5.39
CA GLY A 97 -1.60 8.61 -6.77
C GLY A 97 -1.74 7.31 -7.55
N ASP A 98 -0.94 7.16 -8.62
CA ASP A 98 -0.90 5.98 -9.47
C ASP A 98 0.32 5.06 -9.22
N ARG A 99 1.11 5.36 -8.19
CA ARG A 99 2.38 4.70 -7.87
C ARG A 99 2.29 3.84 -6.60
N PRO A 100 2.80 2.58 -6.63
CA PRO A 100 2.93 1.79 -5.41
C PRO A 100 3.96 2.44 -4.49
N CYS A 101 3.69 2.45 -3.18
CA CYS A 101 4.58 3.02 -2.18
C CYS A 101 5.20 1.93 -1.31
N TYR A 102 4.37 1.20 -0.56
CA TYR A 102 4.84 0.13 0.31
C TYR A 102 3.80 -0.98 0.48
N LYS A 103 4.30 -2.15 0.86
CA LYS A 103 3.52 -3.31 1.31
C LYS A 103 3.55 -3.34 2.84
N VAL A 104 2.42 -3.68 3.45
CA VAL A 104 2.33 -3.92 4.90
C VAL A 104 1.92 -5.38 5.10
N ASP A 105 2.78 -6.12 5.78
CA ASP A 105 2.52 -7.47 6.27
C ASP A 105 2.47 -7.43 7.80
N ASN A 106 1.50 -8.12 8.40
CA ASN A 106 1.27 -8.10 9.86
C ASN A 106 1.06 -6.66 10.38
N PRO A 107 0.02 -5.96 9.89
CA PRO A 107 -0.19 -4.54 10.18
C PRO A 107 -0.27 -4.23 11.68
N SER A 108 0.39 -3.16 12.10
CA SER A 108 0.28 -2.60 13.44
C SER A 108 -1.10 -1.98 13.73
N ASN A 109 -1.38 -1.70 15.01
CA ASN A 109 -2.60 -0.96 15.38
C ASN A 109 -2.58 0.46 14.79
N GLU A 110 -1.40 1.07 14.68
CA GLU A 110 -1.20 2.38 14.09
C GLU A 110 -1.58 2.41 12.61
N PHE A 111 -1.34 1.32 11.86
CA PHE A 111 -1.79 1.20 10.48
C PHE A 111 -3.31 1.31 10.37
N TYR A 112 -4.05 0.55 11.18
CA TYR A 112 -5.52 0.60 11.17
C TYR A 112 -6.06 1.96 11.62
N GLU A 113 -5.43 2.60 12.61
CA GLU A 113 -5.83 3.93 13.05
C GLU A 113 -5.58 5.00 11.97
N ASP A 114 -4.47 4.91 11.26
CA ASP A 114 -4.15 5.82 10.16
C ASP A 114 -5.07 5.58 8.95
N MET A 115 -5.44 4.34 8.64
CA MET A 115 -6.47 4.01 7.64
C MET A 115 -7.81 4.65 7.98
N LYS A 116 -8.32 4.45 9.20
CA LYS A 116 -9.59 5.03 9.66
C LYS A 116 -9.59 6.56 9.59
N LYS A 117 -8.46 7.18 9.92
CA LYS A 117 -8.26 8.63 9.88
C LYS A 117 -7.97 9.16 8.47
N ARG A 118 -7.75 8.27 7.49
CA ARG A 118 -7.37 8.61 6.12
C ARG A 118 -6.07 9.43 6.07
N GLN A 119 -5.10 9.04 6.89
CA GLN A 119 -3.82 9.72 7.09
C GLN A 119 -2.67 8.72 7.10
N MET A 120 -2.39 8.10 5.96
CA MET A 120 -1.30 7.16 5.83
C MET A 120 0.06 7.87 5.90
N ALA A 121 1.04 7.17 6.44
CA ALA A 121 2.39 7.69 6.65
C ALA A 121 3.17 7.69 5.34
N SER A 122 4.14 8.61 5.25
CA SER A 122 5.12 8.60 4.17
C SER A 122 6.01 7.34 4.24
N LEU A 123 6.69 7.03 3.13
CA LEU A 123 7.53 5.85 2.95
C LEU A 123 8.56 5.68 4.09
N SER A 124 9.24 6.76 4.47
CA SER A 124 10.24 6.72 5.55
C SER A 124 9.64 6.37 6.92
N ARG A 125 8.42 6.85 7.19
CA ARG A 125 7.72 6.66 8.47
C ARG A 125 7.02 5.31 8.55
N ALA A 126 6.45 4.87 7.43
CA ALA A 126 5.73 3.60 7.33
C ALA A 126 6.59 2.42 7.81
N LYS A 127 7.88 2.39 7.41
CA LYS A 127 8.82 1.31 7.75
C LYS A 127 8.92 0.97 9.25
N ASN A 128 8.73 1.95 10.13
CA ASN A 128 8.82 1.74 11.58
C ASN A 128 7.45 1.78 12.29
N ARG A 129 6.42 2.26 11.61
CA ARG A 129 5.10 2.52 12.19
C ARG A 129 4.10 1.42 11.89
N TYR A 130 4.20 0.79 10.72
CA TYR A 130 3.23 -0.16 10.18
C TYR A 130 3.68 -1.60 10.28
#